data_AF-A0A450WGU4-F1
#
_entry.id   AF-A0A450WGU4-F1
#
_cell.length_a   1.000
_cell.length_b   1.000
_cell.length_c   1.000
_cell.angle_alpha   90.00
_cell.angle_beta   90.00
_cell.angle_gamma   90.00
#
_symmetry.space_group_name_H-M   'P 1'
#
loop_
_entity.id
_entity.type
_entity.pdbx_description
1 polymer ?
#
loop_
_entity_poly.entity_id
_entity_poly.type
_entity_poly.pdbx_seq_one_letter_code
_entity_poly.pdbx_strand_id
1 'polypeptide(L)'
;MIVRELENAAIGQFVLLSGSLKILDASIFKRIIGSEIIRRFIKGEYRKSENTRRNKTPRKRANISDGDPFDMGMEFVSMFPYTIQASITGKYDSWSVLKEEFMATMPEHLMLEYDESNIGEWNMLGILDAKPSRSNHRTIEEISKQLEETVEQLEDDREVDGGDNPNAAIKLMANLFGTMAKAFVGRSEEQYGMTSLMIFREVAGQQRIS
;
A
#
# COMPACT_ATOMS: atom_id res chain seq x y z
N MET A 1 -14.61 -17.83 -24.24
CA MET A 1 -13.22 -18.15 -24.63
C MET A 1 -12.32 -17.58 -23.56
N ILE A 2 -11.45 -18.39 -22.96
CA ILE A 2 -10.52 -17.96 -21.89
C ILE A 2 -9.14 -17.81 -22.52
N VAL A 3 -8.50 -16.64 -22.35
CA VAL A 3 -7.19 -16.30 -22.92
C VAL A 3 -6.09 -16.52 -21.87
N ARG A 4 -4.96 -17.10 -22.28
CA ARG A 4 -3.78 -17.31 -21.39
C ARG A 4 -2.61 -16.39 -21.73
N GLU A 5 -2.59 -15.86 -22.95
CA GLU A 5 -1.55 -14.95 -23.45
C GLU A 5 -2.03 -13.50 -23.33
N LEU A 6 -1.54 -12.78 -22.33
CA LEU A 6 -2.04 -11.45 -21.96
C LEU A 6 -1.61 -10.32 -22.90
N GLU A 7 -0.46 -10.45 -23.57
CA GLU A 7 0.08 -9.42 -24.46
C GLU A 7 -0.94 -9.01 -25.53
N ASN A 8 -1.62 -10.02 -26.09
CA ASN A 8 -2.60 -9.87 -27.16
C ASN A 8 -4.06 -9.84 -26.67
N ALA A 9 -4.30 -10.05 -25.37
CA ALA A 9 -5.64 -10.00 -24.81
C ALA A 9 -6.20 -8.57 -24.86
N ALA A 10 -7.49 -8.42 -25.17
CA ALA A 10 -8.20 -7.15 -25.07
C ALA A 10 -8.72 -6.96 -23.64
N ILE A 11 -8.82 -5.69 -23.21
CA ILE A 11 -9.48 -5.33 -21.94
C ILE A 11 -10.94 -5.82 -21.99
N GLY A 12 -11.43 -6.34 -20.88
CA GLY A 12 -12.76 -6.95 -20.75
C GLY A 12 -12.82 -8.45 -21.10
N GLN A 13 -11.73 -9.05 -21.57
CA GLN A 13 -11.71 -10.49 -21.86
C GLN A 13 -11.46 -11.33 -20.60
N PHE A 14 -12.02 -12.55 -20.60
CA PHE A 14 -11.70 -13.56 -19.60
C PHE A 14 -10.28 -14.09 -19.82
N VAL A 15 -9.47 -13.99 -18.77
CA VAL A 15 -8.07 -14.43 -18.79
C VAL A 15 -7.81 -15.40 -17.63
N LEU A 16 -6.89 -16.33 -17.85
CA LEU A 16 -6.45 -17.29 -16.85
C LEU A 16 -4.94 -17.22 -16.72
N LEU A 17 -4.47 -16.85 -15.53
CA LEU A 17 -3.06 -16.76 -15.17
C LEU A 17 -2.69 -17.81 -14.16
N SER A 18 -1.42 -18.22 -14.21
CA SER A 18 -0.87 -19.25 -13.35
C SER A 18 0.48 -18.78 -12.82
N GLY A 19 0.76 -19.07 -11.54
CA GLY A 19 1.99 -18.66 -10.87
C GLY A 19 1.92 -18.77 -9.35
N SER A 20 2.75 -17.99 -8.67
CA SER A 20 2.79 -17.87 -7.21
C SER A 20 1.79 -16.83 -6.74
N LEU A 21 0.94 -17.18 -5.77
CA LEU A 21 -0.01 -16.26 -5.15
C LEU A 21 0.62 -15.53 -3.98
N LYS A 22 0.46 -14.22 -3.96
CA LYS A 22 0.70 -13.38 -2.79
C LYS A 22 -0.58 -12.64 -2.43
N ILE A 23 -0.98 -12.74 -1.17
CA ILE A 23 -2.09 -11.99 -0.60
C ILE A 23 -1.51 -10.88 0.29
N LEU A 24 -2.15 -9.72 0.32
CA LEU A 24 -1.85 -8.66 1.25
C LEU A 24 -3.16 -8.10 1.79
N ASP A 25 -3.36 -8.16 3.10
CA ASP A 25 -4.46 -7.48 3.76
C ASP A 25 -3.97 -6.18 4.44
N ALA A 26 -4.35 -5.05 3.86
CA ALA A 26 -4.03 -3.72 4.39
C ALA A 26 -4.65 -3.45 5.77
N SER A 27 -5.69 -4.19 6.17
CA SER A 27 -6.33 -4.07 7.48
C SER A 27 -5.40 -4.49 8.63
N ILE A 28 -4.50 -5.45 8.38
CA ILE A 28 -3.48 -5.90 9.34
C ILE A 28 -2.51 -4.76 9.63
N PHE A 29 -2.11 -4.01 8.60
CA PHE A 29 -1.19 -2.89 8.74
C PHE A 29 -1.75 -1.81 9.68
N LYS A 30 -3.06 -1.53 9.59
CA LYS A 30 -3.76 -0.64 10.55
C LYS A 30 -3.61 -1.14 11.98
N ARG A 31 -3.86 -2.43 12.21
CA ARG A 31 -3.80 -3.05 13.55
C ARG A 31 -2.38 -2.98 14.13
N ILE A 32 -1.37 -3.19 13.28
CA ILE A 32 0.03 -3.16 13.67
C ILE A 32 0.49 -1.73 14.00
N ILE A 33 0.31 -0.78 13.06
CA ILE A 33 0.82 0.58 13.26
C ILE A 33 0.01 1.35 14.29
N GLY A 34 -1.29 1.09 14.41
CA GLY A 34 -2.12 1.65 15.47
C GLY A 34 -1.78 1.16 16.88
N SER A 35 -0.82 0.23 17.03
CA SER A 35 -0.42 -0.26 18.35
C SER A 35 0.41 0.77 19.11
N GLU A 36 0.09 0.93 20.40
CA GLU A 36 0.83 1.81 21.32
C GLU A 36 2.32 1.42 21.47
N ILE A 37 2.64 0.16 21.20
CA ILE A 37 4.01 -0.37 21.25
C ILE A 37 4.85 0.23 20.12
N ILE A 38 4.34 0.18 18.89
CA ILE A 38 5.03 0.75 17.72
C ILE A 38 5.06 2.28 17.83
N ARG A 39 3.97 2.90 18.30
CA ARG A 39 3.93 4.34 18.58
C ARG A 39 5.07 4.78 19.52
N ARG A 40 5.27 4.09 20.64
CA ARG A 40 6.36 4.38 21.59
C ARG A 40 7.75 4.11 21.01
N PHE A 41 7.87 3.09 20.16
CA PHE A 41 9.13 2.77 19.49
C PHE A 41 9.52 3.86 18.48
N ILE A 42 8.57 4.28 17.63
CA ILE A 42 8.79 5.32 16.61
C ILE A 42 9.01 6.69 17.26
N LYS A 43 8.26 7.02 18.32
CA LYS A 43 8.47 8.26 19.09
C LYS A 43 9.78 8.28 19.89
N GLY A 44 10.54 7.19 19.88
CA GLY A 44 11.82 7.10 20.59
C GLY A 44 11.67 7.20 22.12
N GLU A 45 10.47 6.94 22.65
CA GLU A 45 10.16 7.10 24.08
C GLU A 45 10.79 5.99 24.95
N TYR A 46 11.46 5.02 24.34
CA TYR A 46 12.33 4.06 25.02
C TYR A 46 13.68 4.70 25.42
N ARG A 47 13.64 5.81 26.15
CA ARG A 47 14.55 6.17 27.26
C ARG A 47 14.38 7.64 27.66
N LYS A 48 13.74 7.85 28.81
CA LYS A 48 14.27 8.73 29.87
C LYS A 48 13.61 8.38 31.21
N SER A 49 13.98 7.21 31.74
CA SER A 49 14.01 7.02 33.18
C SER A 49 15.10 7.93 33.76
N GLU A 50 14.67 8.84 34.64
CA GLU A 50 15.44 9.59 35.65
C GLU A 50 16.87 10.03 35.33
N ASN A 51 17.00 11.32 34.99
CA ASN A 51 17.80 12.32 35.71
C ASN A 51 18.28 13.40 34.74
N THR A 52 17.56 14.52 34.66
CA THR A 52 18.16 15.86 34.55
C THR A 52 17.08 16.88 34.90
N ARG A 53 17.02 17.27 36.19
CA ARG A 53 16.52 18.60 36.56
C ARG A 53 17.48 19.62 35.95
N ARG A 54 17.03 20.47 35.03
CA ARG A 54 17.59 21.83 34.87
C ARG A 54 16.69 22.73 34.04
N ASN A 55 16.00 23.60 34.76
CA ASN A 55 15.47 24.92 34.41
C ASN A 55 15.73 25.41 32.98
N LYS A 56 14.65 25.60 32.20
CA LYS A 56 14.53 26.73 31.26
C LYS A 56 13.08 27.25 31.25
N THR A 57 12.99 28.57 31.22
CA THR A 57 11.86 29.48 31.37
C THR A 57 10.70 29.28 30.37
N PRO A 58 9.45 29.66 30.72
CA PRO A 58 8.30 29.48 29.84
C PRO A 58 8.22 30.65 28.85
N ARG A 59 8.63 30.42 27.60
CA ARG A 59 8.15 31.24 26.48
C ARG A 59 6.82 30.66 26.02
N LYS A 60 5.72 31.39 26.31
CA LYS A 60 4.40 31.16 25.73
C LYS A 60 4.54 31.05 24.21
N ARG A 61 4.28 29.85 23.67
CA ARG A 61 4.05 29.63 22.24
C ARG A 61 2.53 29.58 22.01
N ALA A 62 2.13 30.22 20.91
CA ALA A 62 0.75 30.33 20.48
C ALA A 62 0.15 28.95 20.17
N ASN A 63 -1.13 28.80 20.48
CA ASN A 63 -1.96 27.63 20.18
C ASN A 63 -2.18 27.49 18.67
N ILE A 64 -1.23 26.88 17.98
CA ILE A 64 -1.49 26.14 16.75
C ILE A 64 -1.53 24.68 17.20
N SER A 65 -2.65 24.00 16.98
CA SER A 65 -2.96 22.64 17.43
C SER A 65 -1.74 21.73 17.58
N ASP A 66 -1.43 21.34 18.83
CA ASP A 66 -0.43 20.33 19.22
C ASP A 66 -0.80 18.92 18.73
N GLY A 67 -0.90 18.74 17.41
CA GLY A 67 -0.94 17.42 16.80
C GLY A 67 0.48 16.92 16.61
N ASP A 68 0.87 15.87 17.33
CA ASP A 68 2.13 15.17 17.07
C ASP A 68 2.19 14.78 15.59
N PRO A 69 3.25 15.13 14.82
CA PRO A 69 3.40 14.75 13.42
C PRO A 69 3.18 13.25 13.16
N PHE A 70 3.51 12.41 14.14
CA PHE A 70 3.20 10.98 14.09
C PHE A 70 1.70 10.71 14.15
N ASP A 71 0.97 11.38 15.03
CA ASP A 71 -0.48 11.18 15.21
C ASP A 71 -1.25 11.69 13.99
N MET A 72 -0.82 12.80 13.38
CA MET A 72 -1.35 13.26 12.09
C MET A 72 -1.07 12.21 10.99
N GLY A 73 0.16 11.71 10.88
CA GLY A 73 0.51 10.64 9.94
C GLY A 73 -0.34 9.37 10.13
N MET A 74 -0.67 9.01 11.37
CA MET A 74 -1.53 7.87 11.69
C MET A 74 -2.99 8.10 11.29
N GLU A 75 -3.49 9.32 11.45
CA GLU A 75 -4.81 9.70 10.95
C GLU A 75 -4.89 9.48 9.43
N PHE A 76 -3.85 9.84 8.67
CA PHE A 76 -3.79 9.59 7.23
C PHE A 76 -3.72 8.09 6.88
N VAL A 77 -2.90 7.31 7.60
CA VAL A 77 -2.85 5.86 7.39
C VAL A 77 -4.21 5.21 7.65
N SER A 78 -4.99 5.77 8.58
CA SER A 78 -6.33 5.27 8.89
C SER A 78 -7.38 5.54 7.79
N MET A 79 -7.09 6.43 6.84
CA MET A 79 -7.96 6.75 5.71
C MET A 79 -7.72 5.88 4.47
N PHE A 80 -6.65 5.07 4.45
CA PHE A 80 -6.43 4.16 3.31
C PHE A 80 -7.53 3.10 3.26
N PRO A 81 -8.02 2.76 2.05
CA PRO A 81 -9.01 1.71 1.90
C PRO A 81 -8.40 0.37 2.32
N TYR A 82 -9.06 -0.29 3.27
CA TYR A 82 -8.67 -1.63 3.73
C TYR A 82 -9.15 -2.65 2.72
N THR A 83 -8.32 -2.88 1.71
CA THR A 83 -8.58 -3.89 0.70
C THR A 83 -7.69 -5.10 0.93
N ILE A 84 -8.25 -6.28 0.73
CA ILE A 84 -7.45 -7.48 0.49
C ILE A 84 -6.99 -7.40 -0.96
N GLN A 85 -5.69 -7.53 -1.18
CA GLN A 85 -5.08 -7.55 -2.50
C GLN A 85 -4.52 -8.92 -2.78
N ALA A 86 -4.62 -9.33 -4.03
CA ALA A 86 -4.03 -10.56 -4.52
C ALA A 86 -3.20 -10.27 -5.76
N SER A 87 -1.98 -10.80 -5.76
CA SER A 87 -1.10 -10.79 -6.92
C SER A 87 -0.67 -12.20 -7.28
N ILE A 88 -0.70 -12.51 -8.58
CA ILE A 88 -0.05 -13.71 -9.13
C ILE A 88 1.24 -13.24 -9.81
N THR A 89 2.35 -13.85 -9.42
CA THR A 89 3.67 -13.68 -10.05
C THR A 89 4.00 -14.93 -10.83
N GLY A 90 4.29 -14.80 -12.12
CA GLY A 90 4.49 -15.94 -13.00
C GLY A 90 5.04 -15.53 -14.36
N LYS A 91 4.49 -16.06 -15.46
CA LYS A 91 4.80 -15.54 -16.80
C LYS A 91 4.38 -14.07 -16.96
N TYR A 92 3.27 -13.72 -16.34
CA TYR A 92 2.74 -12.36 -16.29
C TYR A 92 2.38 -12.02 -14.86
N ASP A 93 2.79 -10.84 -14.41
CA ASP A 93 2.43 -10.38 -13.08
C ASP A 93 1.06 -9.71 -13.11
N SER A 94 0.22 -10.03 -12.14
CA SER A 94 -1.13 -9.48 -12.04
C SER A 94 -1.43 -8.98 -10.65
N TRP A 95 -2.42 -8.09 -10.57
CA TRP A 95 -2.93 -7.54 -9.34
C TRP A 95 -4.45 -7.44 -9.39
N SER A 96 -5.10 -7.74 -8.27
CA SER A 96 -6.53 -7.65 -8.09
C SER A 96 -6.89 -7.27 -6.66
N VAL A 97 -8.06 -6.66 -6.49
CA VAL A 97 -8.69 -6.47 -5.18
C VAL A 97 -9.68 -7.59 -4.93
N LEU A 98 -9.64 -8.16 -3.73
CA LEU A 98 -10.56 -9.18 -3.26
C LEU A 98 -11.49 -8.61 -2.19
N LYS A 99 -12.65 -9.26 -2.05
CA LYS A 99 -13.59 -9.03 -0.97
C LYS A 99 -13.58 -10.24 -0.05
N GLU A 100 -13.50 -9.98 1.25
CA GLU A 100 -13.45 -11.02 2.27
C GLU A 100 -14.67 -11.95 2.21
N GLU A 101 -15.87 -11.41 1.96
CA GLU A 101 -17.11 -12.19 1.92
C GLU A 101 -17.16 -13.28 0.82
N PHE A 102 -16.27 -13.21 -0.17
CA PHE A 102 -16.18 -14.17 -1.27
C PHE A 102 -14.97 -15.11 -1.16
N MET A 103 -14.23 -15.05 -0.05
CA MET A 103 -13.09 -15.92 0.20
C MET A 103 -13.52 -17.14 1.02
N ALA A 104 -13.06 -18.32 0.60
CA ALA A 104 -13.32 -19.57 1.34
C ALA A 104 -12.45 -19.71 2.60
N THR A 105 -11.33 -18.99 2.65
CA THR A 105 -10.34 -19.04 3.72
C THR A 105 -10.01 -17.61 4.14
N MET A 106 -9.66 -17.42 5.41
CA MET A 106 -9.23 -16.13 5.93
C MET A 106 -7.98 -15.62 5.18
N PRO A 107 -7.94 -14.33 4.77
CA PRO A 107 -6.78 -13.76 4.07
C PRO A 107 -5.47 -13.92 4.84
N GLU A 108 -5.51 -13.80 6.18
CA GLU A 108 -4.35 -13.96 7.05
C GLU A 108 -3.79 -15.39 7.00
N HIS A 109 -4.67 -16.39 6.91
CA HIS A 109 -4.24 -17.78 6.75
C HIS A 109 -3.58 -17.96 5.39
N LEU A 110 -4.14 -17.39 4.32
CA LEU A 110 -3.50 -17.47 3.01
C LEU A 110 -2.13 -16.77 2.98
N MET A 111 -2.00 -15.61 3.65
CA MET A 111 -0.74 -14.89 3.80
C MET A 111 0.33 -15.69 4.54
N LEU A 112 -0.06 -16.43 5.59
CA LEU A 112 0.88 -17.16 6.45
C LEU A 112 1.18 -18.57 5.93
N GLU A 113 0.21 -19.22 5.28
CA GLU A 113 0.33 -20.58 4.77
C GLU A 113 1.05 -20.63 3.42
N TYR A 114 0.88 -19.63 2.55
CA TYR A 114 1.38 -19.71 1.17
C TYR A 114 2.50 -18.70 0.95
N ASP A 115 3.73 -19.14 1.27
CA ASP A 115 4.97 -18.59 0.76
C ASP A 115 5.32 -19.22 -0.61
N GLU A 116 6.27 -18.61 -1.32
CA GLU A 116 6.79 -18.92 -2.67
C GLU A 116 7.19 -20.39 -2.90
N SER A 117 7.26 -21.21 -1.84
CA SER A 117 7.80 -22.57 -1.85
C SER A 117 6.78 -23.72 -1.76
N ASN A 118 5.47 -23.44 -1.75
CA ASN A 118 4.47 -24.46 -1.42
C ASN A 118 3.86 -25.22 -2.63
N ILE A 119 4.09 -26.55 -2.68
CA ILE A 119 3.64 -27.57 -3.66
C ILE A 119 2.36 -27.23 -4.45
N GLY A 120 2.49 -26.88 -5.73
CA GLY A 120 1.35 -26.65 -6.64
C GLY A 120 1.35 -25.24 -7.24
N GLU A 121 0.48 -25.02 -8.22
CA GLU A 121 0.42 -23.78 -8.98
C GLU A 121 -0.90 -23.05 -8.69
N TRP A 122 -0.82 -21.76 -8.35
CA TRP A 122 -2.01 -20.95 -8.17
C TRP A 122 -2.49 -20.42 -9.50
N ASN A 123 -3.80 -20.40 -9.66
CA ASN A 123 -4.46 -19.96 -10.87
C ASN A 123 -5.46 -18.85 -10.52
N MET A 124 -5.47 -17.79 -11.32
CA MET A 124 -6.45 -16.71 -11.23
C MET A 124 -7.22 -16.59 -12.54
N LEU A 125 -8.52 -16.89 -12.48
CA LEU A 125 -9.47 -16.63 -13.54
C LEU A 125 -10.13 -15.28 -13.27
N GLY A 126 -10.07 -14.37 -14.24
CA GLY A 126 -10.64 -13.04 -14.09
C GLY A 126 -10.91 -12.34 -15.40
N ILE A 127 -11.34 -11.09 -15.29
CA ILE A 127 -11.49 -10.17 -16.41
C ILE A 127 -10.27 -9.27 -16.43
N LEU A 128 -9.67 -9.10 -17.61
CA LEU A 128 -8.55 -8.18 -17.77
C LEU A 128 -9.05 -6.73 -17.77
N ASP A 129 -8.57 -5.91 -16.82
CA ASP A 129 -9.01 -4.52 -16.66
C ASP A 129 -7.97 -3.51 -17.14
N ALA A 130 -6.69 -3.81 -16.93
CA ALA A 130 -5.59 -2.91 -17.27
C ALA A 130 -4.36 -3.67 -17.75
N LYS A 131 -3.64 -3.08 -18.72
CA LYS A 131 -2.33 -3.55 -19.16
C LYS A 131 -1.22 -2.78 -18.45
N PRO A 132 -0.01 -3.36 -18.37
CA PRO A 132 1.16 -2.64 -17.91
C PRO A 132 1.34 -1.34 -18.67
N SER A 133 1.57 -0.26 -17.95
CA SER A 133 1.81 1.05 -18.53
C SER A 133 3.31 1.27 -18.62
N ARG A 134 3.81 1.68 -19.79
CA ARG A 134 5.21 2.12 -19.96
C ARG A 134 5.51 3.46 -19.26
N SER A 135 4.58 4.00 -18.47
CA SER A 135 4.75 5.26 -17.78
C SER A 135 5.82 5.13 -16.71
N ASN A 136 6.82 6.02 -16.79
CA ASN A 136 7.96 6.14 -15.90
C ASN A 136 7.62 5.75 -14.45
N HIS A 137 8.32 4.71 -14.00
CA HIS A 137 8.31 4.27 -12.63
C HIS A 137 8.73 5.44 -11.74
N ARG A 138 7.79 6.02 -10.97
CA ARG A 138 8.18 6.99 -9.95
C ARG A 138 8.81 6.23 -8.80
N THR A 139 10.14 6.16 -8.84
CA THR A 139 10.94 5.58 -7.77
C THR A 139 10.67 6.35 -6.48
N ILE A 140 10.87 5.72 -5.31
CA ILE A 140 10.79 6.41 -4.01
C ILE A 140 11.63 7.70 -4.01
N GLU A 141 12.78 7.70 -4.70
CA GLU A 141 13.61 8.90 -4.88
C GLU A 141 12.91 10.00 -5.69
N GLU A 142 12.15 9.67 -6.72
CA GLU A 142 11.39 10.65 -7.50
C GLU A 142 10.20 11.19 -6.71
N ILE A 143 9.59 10.35 -5.87
CA ILE A 143 8.54 10.75 -4.93
C ILE A 143 9.13 11.72 -3.88
N SER A 144 10.29 11.41 -3.31
CA SER A 144 10.99 12.26 -2.36
C SER A 144 11.40 13.59 -3.00
N LYS A 145 11.92 13.56 -4.23
CA LYS A 145 12.31 14.77 -4.96
C LYS A 145 11.10 15.65 -5.29
N GLN A 146 10.01 15.06 -5.76
CA GLN A 146 8.76 15.80 -6.02
C GLN A 146 8.18 16.37 -4.71
N LEU A 147 8.35 15.67 -3.59
CA LEU A 147 7.99 16.16 -2.28
C LEU A 147 8.83 17.37 -1.88
N GLU A 148 10.15 17.31 -2.02
CA GLU A 148 11.07 18.43 -1.78
C GLU A 148 10.72 19.64 -2.66
N GLU A 149 10.51 19.44 -3.98
CA GLU A 149 10.10 20.50 -4.91
C GLU A 149 8.74 21.10 -4.56
N THR A 150 7.78 20.28 -4.11
CA THR A 150 6.46 20.79 -3.69
C THR A 150 6.56 21.55 -2.37
N VAL A 151 7.42 21.14 -1.44
CA VAL A 151 7.68 21.86 -0.19
C VAL A 151 8.35 23.21 -0.47
N GLU A 152 9.37 23.25 -1.33
CA GLU A 152 10.05 24.48 -1.74
C GLU A 152 9.10 25.49 -2.41
N GLN A 153 8.24 25.04 -3.33
CA GLN A 153 7.24 25.90 -3.97
C GLN A 153 6.25 26.51 -2.97
N LEU A 154 5.93 25.79 -1.89
CA LEU A 154 5.03 26.28 -0.84
C LEU A 154 5.74 27.21 0.16
N GLU A 155 7.07 27.10 0.29
CA GLU A 155 7.90 28.05 1.05
C GLU A 155 8.06 29.37 0.30
N ASP A 156 8.25 29.34 -1.02
CA ASP A 156 8.27 30.54 -1.89
C ASP A 156 6.91 31.26 -1.89
N ASP A 157 5.79 30.52 -1.97
CA ASP A 157 4.43 31.10 -1.91
C ASP A 157 4.11 31.74 -0.53
N ARG A 158 4.76 31.28 0.55
CA ARG A 158 4.63 31.87 1.90
C ARG A 158 5.33 33.21 2.05
N GLU A 159 6.42 33.46 1.31
CA GLU A 159 7.10 34.76 1.31
C GLU A 159 6.28 35.86 0.62
N VAL A 160 5.38 35.50 -0.30
CA VAL A 160 4.59 36.46 -1.09
C VAL A 160 3.30 36.90 -0.40
N ASP A 161 2.64 36.04 0.39
CA ASP A 161 1.28 36.31 0.93
C ASP A 161 1.19 36.51 2.46
N GLY A 162 2.31 36.54 3.18
CA GLY A 162 2.38 37.06 4.56
C GLY A 162 1.52 36.37 5.62
N GLY A 163 0.96 35.20 5.34
CA GLY A 163 0.13 34.43 6.27
C GLY A 163 0.23 32.93 6.02
N ASP A 164 0.15 32.15 7.09
CA ASP A 164 0.02 30.68 7.04
C ASP A 164 -1.19 30.32 6.15
N ASN A 165 -0.95 29.96 4.90
CA ASN A 165 -2.00 29.57 3.97
C ASN A 165 -2.38 28.09 4.22
N PRO A 166 -3.50 27.79 4.92
CA PRO A 166 -3.90 26.42 5.22
C PRO A 166 -4.14 25.59 3.96
N ASN A 167 -4.45 26.22 2.82
CA ASN A 167 -4.70 25.53 1.55
C ASN A 167 -3.42 24.94 0.93
N ALA A 168 -2.26 25.54 1.19
CA ALA A 168 -0.95 25.04 0.75
C ALA A 168 -0.61 23.72 1.45
N ALA A 169 -0.76 23.68 2.78
CA ALA A 169 -0.56 22.48 3.57
C ALA A 169 -1.54 21.36 3.18
N ILE A 170 -2.82 21.67 2.96
CA ILE A 170 -3.82 20.67 2.55
C ILE A 170 -3.49 20.06 1.18
N LYS A 171 -3.05 20.87 0.20
CA LYS A 171 -2.67 20.38 -1.14
C LYS A 171 -1.43 19.47 -1.10
N LEU A 172 -0.41 19.85 -0.32
CA LEU A 172 0.78 19.02 -0.09
C LEU A 172 0.39 17.65 0.47
N MET A 173 -0.46 17.66 1.51
CA MET A 173 -0.92 16.44 2.16
C MET A 173 -1.78 15.57 1.23
N ALA A 174 -2.64 16.15 0.40
CA ALA A 174 -3.44 15.42 -0.58
C ALA A 174 -2.57 14.74 -1.66
N ASN A 175 -1.54 15.43 -2.14
CA ASN A 175 -0.61 14.87 -3.13
C ASN A 175 0.27 13.75 -2.55
N LEU A 176 0.74 13.92 -1.32
CA LEU A 176 1.42 12.89 -0.53
C LEU A 176 0.55 11.65 -0.37
N PHE A 177 -0.71 11.86 0.03
CA PHE A 177 -1.68 10.79 0.22
C PHE A 177 -1.90 10.00 -1.08
N GLY A 178 -2.16 10.67 -2.21
CA GLY A 178 -2.37 9.97 -3.49
C GLY A 178 -1.18 9.13 -3.93
N THR A 179 0.04 9.64 -3.70
CA THR A 179 1.28 8.95 -4.08
C THR A 179 1.54 7.74 -3.18
N MET A 180 1.37 7.89 -1.86
CA MET A 180 1.53 6.79 -0.91
C MET A 180 0.41 5.75 -1.06
N ALA A 181 -0.84 6.16 -1.32
CA ALA A 181 -1.96 5.26 -1.57
C ALA A 181 -1.64 4.31 -2.73
N LYS A 182 -1.09 4.86 -3.82
CA LYS A 182 -0.72 4.06 -4.99
C LYS A 182 0.48 3.16 -4.71
N ALA A 183 1.48 3.64 -3.98
CA ALA A 183 2.69 2.88 -3.66
C ALA A 183 2.42 1.70 -2.71
N PHE A 184 1.54 1.86 -1.73
CA PHE A 184 1.26 0.85 -0.71
C PHE A 184 0.04 -0.03 -1.01
N VAL A 185 -0.97 0.52 -1.69
CA VAL A 185 -2.29 -0.11 -1.85
C VAL A 185 -2.70 -0.24 -3.32
N GLY A 186 -1.86 0.21 -4.25
CA GLY A 186 -2.16 0.23 -5.67
C GLY A 186 -1.50 -0.90 -6.47
N ARG A 187 -2.07 -1.15 -7.65
CA ARG A 187 -1.44 -1.92 -8.73
C ARG A 187 -0.12 -1.27 -9.16
N SER A 188 0.96 -2.04 -9.28
CA SER A 188 2.20 -1.58 -9.91
C SER A 188 2.00 -1.37 -11.42
N GLU A 189 2.67 -0.38 -12.01
CA GLU A 189 2.53 -0.12 -13.45
C GLU A 189 3.02 -1.26 -14.35
N GLU A 190 3.88 -2.14 -13.82
CA GLU A 190 4.37 -3.33 -14.53
C GLU A 190 3.38 -4.51 -14.49
N GLN A 191 2.35 -4.44 -13.66
CA GLN A 191 1.39 -5.54 -13.45
C GLN A 191 0.15 -5.37 -14.32
N TYR A 192 -0.41 -6.49 -14.79
CA TYR A 192 -1.75 -6.50 -15.36
C TYR A 192 -2.80 -6.30 -14.25
N GLY A 193 -3.77 -5.42 -14.47
CA GLY A 193 -4.91 -5.25 -13.55
C GLY A 193 -6.01 -6.22 -13.91
N MET A 194 -6.55 -6.93 -12.92
CA MET A 194 -7.62 -7.90 -13.13
C MET A 194 -8.72 -7.81 -12.08
N THR A 195 -9.96 -8.02 -12.53
CA THR A 195 -11.09 -8.32 -11.68
C THR A 195 -11.13 -9.84 -11.52
N SER A 196 -10.66 -10.31 -10.37
CA SER A 196 -10.63 -11.73 -10.06
C SER A 196 -12.05 -12.28 -9.88
N LEU A 197 -12.35 -13.38 -10.57
CA LEU A 197 -13.60 -14.13 -10.43
C LEU A 197 -13.40 -15.39 -9.60
N MET A 198 -12.23 -16.01 -9.73
CA MET A 198 -11.87 -17.22 -9.00
C MET A 198 -10.34 -17.32 -8.87
N ILE A 199 -9.88 -17.62 -7.66
CA ILE A 199 -8.49 -18.00 -7.39
C ILE A 199 -8.51 -19.41 -6.82
N PHE A 200 -7.72 -20.30 -7.39
CA PHE A 200 -7.66 -21.69 -6.96
C PHE A 200 -6.25 -22.25 -7.12
N ARG A 201 -5.93 -23.24 -6.30
CA ARG A 201 -4.65 -23.94 -6.34
C ARG A 201 -4.83 -25.27 -7.04
N GLU A 202 -3.98 -25.54 -8.04
CA GLU A 202 -3.82 -26.86 -8.61
C GLU A 202 -2.67 -27.56 -7.90
N VAL A 203 -3.01 -28.55 -7.07
CA VAL A 203 -2.02 -29.48 -6.51
C VAL A 203 -1.82 -30.60 -7.52
N ALA A 204 -0.63 -30.67 -8.13
CA ALA A 204 -0.27 -31.79 -8.99
C ALA A 204 -0.56 -33.07 -8.21
N GLY A 205 -1.50 -33.88 -8.71
CA GLY A 205 -1.92 -35.09 -8.03
C GLY A 205 -0.70 -35.94 -7.70
N GLN A 206 -0.54 -36.29 -6.42
CA GLN A 206 0.27 -37.42 -6.01
C GLN A 206 0.04 -38.56 -7.01
N GLN A 207 1.16 -39.12 -7.49
CA GLN A 207 1.23 -40.24 -8.41
C GLN A 207 0.00 -41.13 -8.33
N ARG A 208 -0.65 -41.36 -9.48
CA ARG A 208 -1.54 -42.51 -9.65
C ARG A 208 -0.80 -43.74 -9.11
N ILE A 209 -1.29 -44.26 -8.00
CA ILE A 209 -0.86 -45.55 -7.47
C ILE A 209 -1.19 -46.56 -8.57
N SER A 210 -0.16 -47.02 -9.26
CA SER A 210 -0.18 -48.19 -10.15
C SER A 210 -0.03 -49.45 -9.32
#